data_AF-A0A1S3S233-F1
#
_entry.id   AF-A0A1S3S233-F1
#
_cell.length_a   1.000
_cell.length_b   1.000
_cell.length_c   1.000
_cell.angle_alpha   90.00
_cell.angle_beta   90.00
_cell.angle_gamma   90.00
#
_symmetry.space_group_name_H-M   'P 1'
#
loop_
_entity.id
_entity.type
_entity.pdbx_description
1 polymer ?
#
loop_
_entity_poly.entity_id
_entity_poly.type
_entity_poly.pdbx_seq_one_letter_code
_entity_poly.pdbx_strand_id
1 'polypeptide(L)'
;MASLTDAEMAEIAKLQREEGVQQLSGHFSWPEFSGDAVWQSAYQQFVYECAMFAADRGLAWSAVRAVVGMTRDLFPQLADLDPPRVLALISDWLTECLPRLPPAHHKAVFHFLSDTCVTSQRLLQAVVGGTSHRSINQKHLEVHVPPTPLPLAQGDDECAWERQRVCALLEVAKQQKREELRRLREEEGPQGSEVRLDTLNDRRLDREEVADLVRSTVMARGELLMGRLLKESSLVHDLLELSLQHTALTTGENSIHPAHTHPDHTHTHPDLTHSNDHTGAIHTDKPKRR
;
A
#
# COMPACT_ATOMS: atom_id res chain seq x y z
N MET A 1 -34.01 42.06 -16.35
CA MET A 1 -33.42 40.70 -16.46
C MET A 1 -32.40 40.77 -17.58
N ALA A 2 -31.12 40.92 -17.24
CA ALA A 2 -30.06 41.00 -18.26
C ALA A 2 -29.79 39.57 -18.75
N SER A 3 -30.32 39.23 -19.91
CA SER A 3 -30.05 37.98 -20.60
C SER A 3 -28.56 37.88 -20.89
N LEU A 4 -27.86 37.04 -20.15
CA LEU A 4 -26.46 36.68 -20.38
C LEU A 4 -26.25 36.35 -21.86
N THR A 5 -25.42 37.15 -22.55
CA THR A 5 -25.13 36.98 -23.97
C THR A 5 -23.91 36.08 -24.18
N ASP A 6 -23.78 35.51 -25.38
CA ASP A 6 -22.63 34.66 -25.73
C ASP A 6 -21.30 35.42 -25.61
N ALA A 7 -21.31 36.72 -25.96
CA ALA A 7 -20.14 37.59 -25.88
C ALA A 7 -19.73 37.88 -24.43
N GLU A 8 -20.69 38.10 -23.53
CA GLU A 8 -20.42 38.33 -22.11
C GLU A 8 -19.79 37.09 -21.46
N MET A 9 -20.25 35.88 -21.81
CA MET A 9 -19.62 34.64 -21.32
C MET A 9 -18.19 34.47 -21.81
N ALA A 10 -17.90 34.86 -23.05
CA ALA A 10 -16.55 34.82 -23.60
C ALA A 10 -15.61 35.82 -22.91
N GLU A 11 -16.13 36.97 -22.45
CA GLU A 11 -15.35 37.93 -21.66
C GLU A 11 -15.14 37.45 -20.22
N ILE A 12 -16.17 36.89 -19.57
CA ILE A 12 -16.07 36.32 -18.22
C ILE A 12 -15.02 35.19 -18.16
N ALA A 13 -14.92 34.37 -19.21
CA ALA A 13 -13.94 33.28 -19.30
C ALA A 13 -12.47 33.78 -19.39
N LYS A 14 -12.24 35.04 -19.77
CA LYS A 14 -10.89 35.63 -19.85
C LYS A 14 -10.42 36.26 -18.54
N LEU A 15 -11.34 36.49 -17.60
CA LEU A 15 -11.03 37.13 -16.32
C LEU A 15 -10.40 36.15 -15.33
N GLN A 16 -9.79 36.69 -14.28
CA GLN A 16 -9.34 35.87 -13.16
C GLN A 16 -10.54 35.29 -12.41
N ARG A 17 -10.37 34.11 -11.80
CA ARG A 17 -11.43 33.31 -11.17
C ARG A 17 -12.38 34.14 -10.31
N GLU A 18 -11.85 34.93 -9.38
CA GLU A 18 -12.66 35.72 -8.44
C GLU A 18 -13.45 36.85 -9.13
N GLU A 19 -12.86 37.49 -10.15
CA GLU A 19 -13.52 38.54 -10.93
C GLU A 19 -14.59 37.95 -11.85
N GLY A 20 -14.32 36.80 -12.45
CA GLY A 20 -15.27 36.07 -13.29
C GLY A 20 -16.48 35.57 -12.51
N VAL A 21 -16.29 35.09 -11.28
CA VAL A 21 -17.38 34.69 -10.37
C VAL A 21 -18.23 35.90 -10.01
N GLN A 22 -17.61 37.04 -9.66
CA GLN A 22 -18.35 38.27 -9.35
C GLN A 22 -19.14 38.79 -10.56
N GLN A 23 -18.52 38.85 -11.74
CA GLN A 23 -19.19 39.32 -12.95
C GLN A 23 -20.34 38.39 -13.33
N LEU A 24 -20.15 37.07 -13.27
CA LEU A 24 -21.20 36.09 -13.52
C LEU A 24 -22.35 36.24 -12.50
N SER A 25 -22.01 36.48 -11.22
CA SER A 25 -23.01 36.69 -10.16
C SER A 25 -23.88 37.92 -10.42
N GLY A 26 -23.33 38.98 -11.02
CA GLY A 26 -24.08 40.20 -11.36
C GLY A 26 -25.19 39.99 -12.39
N HIS A 27 -25.13 38.91 -13.17
CA HIS A 27 -26.16 38.55 -14.15
C HIS A 27 -27.36 37.82 -13.54
N PHE A 28 -27.27 37.43 -12.26
CA PHE A 28 -28.31 36.64 -11.62
C PHE A 28 -28.73 37.23 -10.27
N SER A 29 -30.04 37.40 -10.09
CA SER A 29 -30.63 37.73 -8.78
C SER A 29 -31.12 36.44 -8.12
N TRP A 30 -30.56 36.08 -6.97
CA TRP A 30 -30.85 34.82 -6.25
C TRP A 30 -31.59 35.08 -4.93
N PRO A 31 -32.93 35.11 -4.92
CA PRO A 31 -33.69 35.29 -3.69
C PRO A 31 -33.64 34.05 -2.76
N GLU A 32 -33.35 32.86 -3.27
CA GLU A 32 -33.43 31.59 -2.53
C GLU A 32 -32.37 31.47 -1.42
N PHE A 33 -31.25 32.17 -1.57
CA PHE A 33 -30.14 32.18 -0.62
C PHE A 33 -29.93 33.54 0.05
N SER A 34 -30.88 34.49 -0.09
CA SER A 34 -30.75 35.84 0.46
C SER A 34 -30.72 35.83 2.00
N GLY A 35 -29.54 35.66 2.59
CA GLY A 35 -29.35 35.59 4.04
C GLY A 35 -28.10 34.84 4.50
N ASP A 36 -27.54 33.95 3.67
CA ASP A 36 -26.32 33.22 3.99
C ASP A 36 -25.23 33.48 2.92
N ALA A 37 -24.29 34.37 3.26
CA ALA A 37 -23.20 34.76 2.37
C ALA A 37 -22.27 33.59 2.01
N VAL A 38 -22.17 32.56 2.85
CA VAL A 38 -21.35 31.38 2.59
C VAL A 38 -22.03 30.48 1.56
N TRP A 39 -23.34 30.27 1.70
CA TRP A 39 -24.12 29.53 0.70
C TRP A 39 -24.12 30.21 -0.67
N GLN A 40 -24.31 31.53 -0.68
CA GLN A 40 -24.29 32.31 -1.91
C GLN A 40 -22.94 32.22 -2.64
N SER A 41 -21.83 32.35 -1.91
CA SER A 41 -20.49 32.26 -2.50
C SER A 41 -20.17 30.86 -3.02
N ALA A 42 -20.49 29.81 -2.26
CA ALA A 42 -20.31 28.42 -2.70
C ALA A 42 -21.12 28.09 -3.96
N TYR A 43 -22.35 28.59 -4.04
CA TYR A 43 -23.23 28.44 -5.20
C TYR A 43 -22.67 29.14 -6.44
N GLN A 44 -22.26 30.40 -6.30
CA GLN A 44 -21.69 31.18 -7.40
C GLN A 44 -20.43 30.53 -7.95
N GLN A 45 -19.60 29.99 -7.05
CA GLN A 45 -18.40 29.25 -7.41
C GLN A 45 -18.73 27.97 -8.18
N PHE A 46 -19.74 27.22 -7.75
CA PHE A 46 -20.18 26.00 -8.44
C PHE A 46 -20.65 26.26 -9.87
N VAL A 47 -21.51 27.27 -10.06
CA VAL A 47 -22.02 27.64 -11.40
C VAL A 47 -20.87 28.10 -12.29
N TYR A 48 -19.93 28.90 -11.75
CA TYR A 48 -18.74 29.32 -12.49
C TYR A 48 -17.84 28.14 -12.88
N GLU A 49 -17.58 27.19 -11.99
CA GLU A 49 -16.78 26.00 -12.29
C GLU A 49 -17.38 25.14 -13.39
N CYS A 50 -18.71 24.97 -13.38
CA CYS A 50 -19.40 24.27 -14.45
C CYS A 50 -19.31 25.02 -15.79
N ALA A 51 -19.37 26.35 -15.76
CA ALA A 51 -19.21 27.19 -16.94
C ALA A 51 -17.79 27.13 -17.52
N MET A 52 -16.77 27.23 -16.66
CA MET A 52 -15.37 27.17 -17.10
C MET A 52 -15.02 25.78 -17.62
N PHE A 53 -15.50 24.72 -16.97
CA PHE A 53 -15.36 23.37 -17.49
C PHE A 53 -15.96 23.24 -18.90
N ALA A 54 -17.15 23.80 -19.12
CA ALA A 54 -17.78 23.81 -20.43
C ALA A 54 -16.96 24.59 -21.47
N ALA A 55 -16.39 25.74 -21.10
CA ALA A 55 -15.53 26.54 -21.96
C ALA A 55 -14.19 25.85 -22.28
N ASP A 56 -13.53 25.24 -21.29
CA ASP A 56 -12.26 24.52 -21.43
C ASP A 56 -12.38 23.29 -22.35
N ARG A 57 -13.58 22.70 -22.42
CA ARG A 57 -13.89 21.61 -23.35
C ARG A 57 -14.20 22.09 -24.76
N GLY A 58 -14.09 23.39 -25.03
CA GLY A 58 -14.32 23.98 -26.35
C GLY A 58 -15.79 23.97 -26.77
N LEU A 59 -16.72 23.94 -25.82
CA LEU A 59 -18.15 24.02 -26.14
C LEU A 59 -18.50 25.39 -26.71
N ALA A 60 -19.47 25.44 -27.62
CA ALA A 60 -19.99 26.70 -28.14
C ALA A 60 -20.57 27.55 -26.99
N TRP A 61 -20.43 28.87 -27.05
CA TRP A 61 -20.90 29.78 -26.00
C TRP A 61 -22.39 29.64 -25.67
N SER A 62 -23.21 29.26 -26.65
CA SER A 62 -24.63 28.94 -26.44
C SER A 62 -24.82 27.72 -25.53
N ALA A 63 -23.97 26.71 -25.65
CA ALA A 63 -23.97 25.53 -24.79
C ALA A 63 -23.39 25.85 -23.41
N VAL A 64 -22.35 26.69 -23.31
CA VAL A 64 -21.84 27.17 -22.01
C VAL A 64 -22.92 27.94 -21.25
N ARG A 65 -23.69 28.81 -21.93
CA ARG A 65 -24.85 29.48 -21.31
C ARG A 65 -25.94 28.51 -20.86
N ALA A 66 -26.21 27.47 -21.64
CA ALA A 66 -27.15 26.43 -21.24
C ALA A 66 -26.68 25.67 -20.00
N VAL A 67 -25.37 25.39 -19.87
CA VAL A 67 -24.78 24.78 -18.67
C VAL A 67 -24.97 25.69 -17.45
N VAL A 68 -24.70 26.99 -17.60
CA VAL A 68 -24.91 27.98 -16.52
C VAL A 68 -26.38 28.03 -16.09
N GLY A 69 -27.31 28.08 -17.05
CA GLY A 69 -28.75 28.13 -16.76
C GLY A 69 -29.23 26.87 -16.03
N MET A 70 -28.76 25.69 -16.44
CA MET A 70 -29.15 24.45 -15.79
C MET A 70 -28.50 24.27 -14.42
N THR A 71 -27.20 24.54 -14.29
CA THR A 71 -26.50 24.35 -13.01
C THR A 71 -27.03 25.29 -11.94
N ARG A 72 -27.45 26.48 -12.37
CA ARG A 72 -28.32 27.35 -11.60
C ARG A 72 -29.60 26.64 -11.16
N ASP A 73 -30.40 26.13 -12.09
CA ASP A 73 -31.73 25.61 -11.73
C ASP A 73 -31.64 24.31 -10.90
N LEU A 74 -30.55 23.56 -11.08
CA LEU A 74 -30.30 22.27 -10.44
C LEU A 74 -29.79 22.40 -9.01
N PHE A 75 -28.85 23.32 -8.73
CA PHE A 75 -28.17 23.36 -7.43
C PHE A 75 -29.09 23.56 -6.21
N PRO A 76 -30.13 24.42 -6.24
CA PRO A 76 -31.07 24.55 -5.11
C PRO A 76 -31.84 23.25 -4.83
N GLN A 77 -32.06 22.44 -5.87
CA GLN A 77 -32.79 21.18 -5.77
C GLN A 77 -31.88 20.02 -5.31
N LEU A 78 -30.55 20.15 -5.37
CA LEU A 78 -29.61 19.10 -5.00
C LEU A 78 -29.72 18.68 -3.53
N ALA A 79 -30.19 19.56 -2.64
CA ALA A 79 -30.36 19.24 -1.23
C ALA A 79 -31.44 18.16 -1.00
N ASP A 80 -32.52 18.20 -1.77
CA ASP A 80 -33.74 17.39 -1.55
C ASP A 80 -33.87 16.20 -2.50
N LEU A 81 -33.01 16.09 -3.53
CA LEU A 81 -33.10 15.06 -4.56
C LEU A 81 -32.20 13.84 -4.26
N ASP A 82 -32.70 12.63 -4.48
CA ASP A 82 -31.86 11.42 -4.41
C ASP A 82 -30.78 11.41 -5.50
N PRO A 83 -29.56 10.88 -5.24
CA PRO A 83 -28.50 10.78 -6.25
C PRO A 83 -28.91 10.21 -7.62
N PRO A 84 -29.70 9.11 -7.73
CA PRO A 84 -30.16 8.63 -9.04
C PRO A 84 -31.09 9.61 -9.77
N ARG A 85 -31.86 10.43 -9.05
CA ARG A 85 -32.74 11.44 -9.66
C ARG A 85 -31.93 12.60 -10.23
N VAL A 86 -30.86 13.01 -9.53
CA VAL A 86 -29.93 14.02 -10.03
C VAL A 86 -29.28 13.57 -11.34
N LEU A 87 -28.83 12.31 -11.40
CA LEU A 87 -28.25 11.74 -12.63
C LEU A 87 -29.26 11.69 -13.79
N ALA A 88 -30.53 11.37 -13.52
CA ALA A 88 -31.59 11.40 -14.52
C ALA A 88 -31.80 12.82 -15.07
N LEU A 89 -31.88 13.83 -14.19
CA LEU A 89 -32.04 15.24 -14.60
C LEU A 89 -30.86 15.74 -15.45
N ILE A 90 -29.64 15.37 -15.11
CA ILE A 90 -28.45 15.73 -15.91
C ILE A 90 -28.51 15.05 -17.28
N SER A 91 -28.94 13.78 -17.34
CA SER A 91 -29.10 13.04 -18.60
C SER A 91 -30.16 13.68 -19.48
N ASP A 92 -31.35 13.94 -18.93
CA ASP A 92 -32.47 14.55 -19.64
C ASP A 92 -32.09 15.93 -20.17
N TRP A 93 -31.44 16.75 -19.35
CA TRP A 93 -30.96 18.06 -19.76
C TRP A 93 -29.92 17.99 -20.89
N LEU A 94 -28.95 17.07 -20.82
CA LEU A 94 -27.98 16.92 -21.89
C LEU A 94 -28.66 16.56 -23.22
N THR A 95 -29.72 15.76 -23.17
CA THR A 95 -30.51 15.43 -24.36
C THR A 95 -31.36 16.59 -24.88
N GLU A 96 -31.92 17.43 -24.00
CA GLU A 96 -32.79 18.54 -24.39
C GLU A 96 -32.02 19.80 -24.82
N CYS A 97 -31.04 20.23 -24.02
CA CYS A 97 -30.33 21.49 -24.22
C CYS A 97 -29.13 21.35 -25.15
N LEU A 98 -28.53 20.16 -25.19
CA LEU A 98 -27.28 19.88 -25.88
C LEU A 98 -27.39 18.74 -26.94
N PRO A 99 -28.46 18.64 -27.76
CA PRO A 99 -28.71 17.50 -28.64
C PRO A 99 -27.71 17.33 -29.80
N ARG A 100 -26.95 18.39 -30.13
CA ARG A 100 -26.02 18.42 -31.28
C ARG A 100 -24.57 18.12 -30.90
N LEU A 101 -24.29 17.73 -29.66
CA LEU A 101 -22.93 17.50 -29.21
C LEU A 101 -22.38 16.14 -29.62
N PRO A 102 -21.08 16.05 -29.94
CA PRO A 102 -20.45 14.76 -30.18
C PRO A 102 -20.57 13.86 -28.95
N PRO A 103 -20.80 12.54 -29.11
CA PRO A 103 -20.99 11.61 -28.01
C PRO A 103 -19.86 11.64 -26.95
N ALA A 104 -18.62 11.91 -27.39
CA ALA A 104 -17.48 12.05 -26.50
C ALA A 104 -17.61 13.24 -25.53
N HIS A 105 -18.08 14.39 -26.03
CA HIS A 105 -18.30 15.58 -25.21
C HIS A 105 -19.49 15.38 -24.27
N HIS A 106 -20.56 14.74 -24.77
CA HIS A 106 -21.73 14.40 -23.94
C HIS A 106 -21.36 13.54 -22.73
N LYS A 107 -20.57 12.48 -22.94
CA LYS A 107 -20.10 11.62 -21.83
C LYS A 107 -19.22 12.39 -20.85
N ALA A 108 -18.35 13.26 -21.35
CA ALA A 108 -17.40 13.97 -20.51
C ALA A 108 -18.07 15.07 -19.67
N VAL A 109 -19.07 15.76 -20.22
CA VAL A 109 -19.92 16.71 -19.49
C VAL A 109 -20.80 15.98 -18.48
N PHE A 110 -21.41 14.85 -18.86
CA PHE A 110 -22.19 14.04 -17.93
C PHE A 110 -21.36 13.59 -16.73
N HIS A 111 -20.16 13.04 -16.96
CA HIS A 111 -19.29 12.55 -15.88
C HIS A 111 -18.89 13.69 -14.93
N PHE A 112 -18.46 14.82 -15.48
CA PHE A 112 -18.09 15.97 -14.66
C PHE A 112 -19.27 16.49 -13.85
N LEU A 113 -20.43 16.75 -14.49
CA LEU A 113 -21.61 17.23 -13.77
C LEU A 113 -22.08 16.23 -12.73
N SER A 114 -22.01 14.93 -13.00
CA SER A 114 -22.37 13.88 -12.05
C SER A 114 -21.47 13.94 -10.81
N ASP A 115 -20.14 13.99 -11.03
CA ASP A 115 -19.18 14.05 -9.92
C ASP A 115 -19.34 15.35 -9.12
N THR A 116 -19.42 16.50 -9.80
CA THR A 116 -19.55 17.80 -9.16
C THR A 116 -20.88 17.91 -8.42
N CYS A 117 -22.00 17.45 -8.99
CA CYS A 117 -23.30 17.48 -8.32
C CYS A 117 -23.36 16.51 -7.12
N VAL A 118 -22.81 15.30 -7.24
CA VAL A 118 -22.80 14.32 -6.12
C VAL A 118 -21.89 14.80 -5.00
N THR A 119 -20.73 15.39 -5.31
CA THR A 119 -19.83 15.96 -4.29
C THR A 119 -20.48 17.18 -3.62
N SER A 120 -21.03 18.11 -4.40
CA SER A 120 -21.80 19.24 -3.86
C SER A 120 -22.95 18.76 -2.99
N GLN A 121 -23.76 17.79 -3.44
CA GLN A 121 -24.85 17.21 -2.65
C GLN A 121 -24.36 16.62 -1.33
N ARG A 122 -23.26 15.87 -1.31
CA ARG A 122 -22.69 15.33 -0.07
C ARG A 122 -22.24 16.43 0.89
N LEU A 123 -21.68 17.52 0.35
CA LEU A 123 -21.32 18.70 1.14
C LEU A 123 -22.58 19.40 1.67
N LEU A 124 -23.62 19.57 0.85
CA LEU A 124 -24.93 20.10 1.26
C LEU A 124 -25.51 19.27 2.40
N GLN A 125 -25.57 17.96 2.23
CA GLN A 125 -26.07 17.03 3.25
C GLN A 125 -25.22 17.01 4.51
N ALA A 126 -23.90 17.21 4.42
CA ALA A 126 -23.05 17.31 5.60
C ALA A 126 -23.31 18.60 6.39
N VAL A 127 -23.55 19.72 5.70
CA VAL A 127 -23.83 21.02 6.34
C VAL A 127 -25.26 21.10 6.87
N VAL A 128 -26.25 20.67 6.09
CA VAL A 128 -27.67 20.66 6.47
C VAL A 128 -27.97 19.53 7.45
N GLY A 129 -27.36 18.36 7.26
CA GLY A 129 -27.51 17.17 8.10
C GLY A 129 -26.71 17.21 9.39
N GLY A 130 -26.33 18.40 9.88
CA GLY A 130 -25.65 18.64 11.15
C GLY A 130 -26.35 18.07 12.40
N THR A 131 -27.46 17.33 12.26
CA THR A 131 -28.20 16.67 13.33
C THR A 131 -28.69 15.25 13.00
N SER A 132 -28.19 14.58 11.95
CA SER A 132 -28.52 13.16 11.69
C SER A 132 -27.34 12.22 11.97
N HIS A 133 -27.15 11.95 13.26
CA HIS A 133 -26.73 10.63 13.78
C HIS A 133 -25.41 10.00 13.26
N ARG A 134 -24.34 10.78 13.11
CA ARG A 134 -23.01 10.24 13.40
C ARG A 134 -22.49 10.94 14.64
N SER A 135 -22.38 10.21 15.75
CA SER A 135 -21.49 10.62 16.82
C SER A 135 -20.12 10.84 16.18
N ILE A 136 -19.79 12.10 15.88
CA ILE A 136 -18.42 12.49 15.62
C ILE A 136 -17.75 12.31 16.97
N ASN A 137 -17.36 11.07 17.26
CA ASN A 137 -16.40 10.78 18.28
C ASN A 137 -15.14 11.47 17.79
N GLN A 138 -14.94 12.72 18.19
CA GLN A 138 -13.65 13.39 18.13
C GLN A 138 -12.72 12.62 19.06
N LYS A 139 -12.31 11.43 18.61
CA LYS A 139 -11.19 10.72 19.20
C LYS A 139 -9.98 11.53 18.77
N HIS A 140 -9.30 12.11 19.74
CA HIS A 140 -7.96 12.62 19.56
C HIS A 140 -7.10 11.43 19.11
N LEU A 141 -6.93 11.25 17.80
CA LEU A 141 -5.97 10.31 17.25
C LEU A 141 -4.64 11.04 17.22
N GLU A 142 -3.76 10.66 18.15
CA GLU A 142 -2.35 10.98 18.05
C GLU A 142 -1.80 10.22 16.84
N VAL A 143 -1.57 10.96 15.75
CA VAL A 143 -0.90 10.41 14.57
C VAL A 143 0.57 10.25 14.95
N HIS A 144 0.93 9.07 15.44
CA HIS A 144 2.32 8.74 15.67
C HIS A 144 3.06 8.72 14.34
N VAL A 145 4.12 9.51 14.26
CA VAL A 145 5.05 9.48 13.13
C VAL A 145 5.67 8.08 13.10
N PRO A 146 5.65 7.39 11.95
CA PRO A 146 6.35 6.13 11.80
C PRO A 146 7.81 6.30 12.26
N PRO A 147 8.38 5.32 12.98
CA PRO A 147 9.78 5.42 13.40
C PRO A 147 10.66 5.68 12.18
N THR A 148 11.61 6.62 12.32
CA THR A 148 12.54 6.96 11.25
C THR A 148 13.22 5.69 10.76
N PRO A 149 13.18 5.39 9.44
CA PRO A 149 13.83 4.21 8.92
C PRO A 149 15.32 4.27 9.25
N LEU A 150 15.88 3.11 9.60
CA LEU A 150 17.30 2.97 9.87
C LEU A 150 18.10 3.34 8.61
N PRO A 151 19.32 3.88 8.76
CA PRO A 151 20.17 4.17 7.61
C PRO A 151 20.40 2.91 6.77
N LEU A 152 20.47 3.06 5.44
CA LEU A 152 20.72 1.94 4.52
C LEU A 152 22.04 1.19 4.80
N ALA A 153 23.00 1.83 5.48
CA ALA A 153 24.23 1.20 5.94
C ALA A 153 24.00 0.10 7.01
N GLN A 154 22.81 0.06 7.61
CA GLN A 154 22.39 -1.00 8.55
C GLN A 154 21.45 -2.03 7.88
N GLY A 155 21.22 -1.91 6.57
CA GLY A 155 20.51 -2.91 5.81
C GLY A 155 21.42 -4.10 5.49
N ASP A 156 20.83 -5.29 5.41
CA ASP A 156 21.51 -6.46 4.87
C ASP A 156 21.60 -6.35 3.35
N ASP A 157 22.72 -6.77 2.78
CA ASP A 157 22.84 -6.95 1.33
C ASP A 157 21.80 -7.97 0.86
N GLU A 158 21.08 -7.65 -0.21
CA GLU A 158 19.98 -8.48 -0.72
C GLU A 158 20.45 -9.91 -1.03
N CYS A 159 21.63 -10.06 -1.62
CA CYS A 159 22.19 -11.37 -1.91
C CYS A 159 22.60 -12.11 -0.63
N ALA A 160 23.16 -11.42 0.37
CA ALA A 160 23.46 -12.02 1.67
C ALA A 160 22.20 -12.49 2.39
N TRP A 161 21.15 -11.68 2.36
CA TRP A 161 19.86 -12.01 2.96
C TRP A 161 19.19 -13.21 2.27
N GLU A 162 19.20 -13.26 0.94
CA GLU A 162 18.66 -14.40 0.19
C GLU A 162 19.42 -15.69 0.48
N ARG A 163 20.75 -15.63 0.54
CA ARG A 163 21.58 -16.78 0.95
C ARG A 163 21.23 -17.24 2.36
N GLN A 164 21.11 -16.32 3.32
CA GLN A 164 20.72 -16.64 4.69
C GLN A 164 19.34 -17.29 4.76
N ARG A 165 18.37 -16.80 3.97
CA ARG A 165 17.03 -17.39 3.86
C ARG A 165 17.10 -18.83 3.35
N VAL A 166 17.88 -19.09 2.30
CA VAL A 166 18.06 -20.44 1.74
C VAL A 166 18.76 -21.37 2.74
N CYS A 167 19.83 -20.90 3.41
CA CYS A 167 20.50 -21.69 4.45
C CYS A 167 19.57 -22.06 5.60
N ALA A 168 18.72 -21.14 6.06
CA ALA A 168 17.74 -21.42 7.11
C ALA A 168 16.74 -22.51 6.69
N LEU A 169 16.25 -22.47 5.44
CA LEU A 169 15.37 -23.52 4.90
C LEU A 169 16.06 -24.88 4.82
N LEU A 170 17.33 -24.91 4.37
CA LEU A 170 18.13 -26.13 4.32
C LEU A 170 18.35 -26.73 5.72
N GLU A 171 18.59 -25.92 6.74
CA GLU A 171 18.74 -26.42 8.12
C GLU A 171 17.45 -27.03 8.67
N VAL A 172 16.28 -26.43 8.36
CA VAL A 172 14.98 -27.03 8.71
C VAL A 172 14.80 -28.38 8.02
N ALA A 173 15.11 -28.47 6.72
CA ALA A 173 15.02 -29.72 5.96
C ALA A 173 15.98 -30.80 6.51
N LYS A 174 17.23 -30.43 6.83
CA LYS A 174 18.20 -31.32 7.47
C LYS A 174 17.71 -31.81 8.82
N GLN A 175 17.12 -30.93 9.62
CA GLN A 175 16.57 -31.29 10.93
C GLN A 175 15.39 -32.25 10.80
N GLN A 176 14.51 -32.05 9.82
CA GLN A 176 13.40 -32.96 9.55
C GLN A 176 13.90 -34.36 9.15
N LYS A 177 14.92 -34.45 8.30
CA LYS A 177 15.52 -35.74 7.90
C LYS A 177 16.21 -36.46 9.06
N ARG A 178 16.91 -35.71 9.93
CA ARG A 178 17.51 -36.26 11.17
C ARG A 178 16.44 -36.78 12.12
N GLU A 179 15.33 -36.07 12.25
CA GLU A 179 14.20 -36.49 13.07
C GLU A 179 13.53 -37.76 12.53
N GLU A 180 13.35 -37.87 11.21
CA GLU A 180 12.82 -39.09 10.60
C GLU A 180 13.75 -40.29 10.83
N LEU A 181 15.06 -40.08 10.67
CA LEU A 181 16.06 -41.10 10.97
C LEU A 181 16.04 -41.50 12.45
N ARG A 182 15.88 -40.53 13.36
CA ARG A 182 15.75 -40.77 14.79
C ARG A 182 14.50 -41.61 15.09
N ARG A 183 13.35 -41.28 14.49
CA ARG A 183 12.11 -42.06 14.65
C ARG A 183 12.25 -43.49 14.15
N LEU A 184 12.87 -43.70 12.98
CA LEU A 184 13.13 -45.04 12.47
C LEU A 184 13.97 -45.87 13.44
N ARG A 185 14.98 -45.26 14.08
CA ARG A 185 15.82 -45.92 15.08
C ARG A 185 15.10 -46.15 16.41
N GLU A 186 14.26 -45.21 16.85
CA GLU A 186 13.47 -45.28 18.09
C GLU A 186 12.32 -46.30 17.99
N GLU A 187 11.69 -46.45 16.82
CA GLU A 187 10.73 -47.53 16.50
C GLU A 187 11.34 -48.94 16.66
N GLU A 188 12.67 -49.01 16.77
CA GLU A 188 13.46 -50.23 17.00
C GLU A 188 14.16 -50.28 18.36
N GLY A 189 13.84 -49.37 19.28
CA GLY A 189 14.32 -49.45 20.66
C GLY A 189 14.08 -50.86 21.24
N PRO A 190 14.79 -51.26 22.32
CA PRO A 190 14.91 -52.66 22.81
C PRO A 190 13.60 -53.43 23.08
N GLN A 191 12.44 -52.79 22.94
CA GLN A 191 11.11 -53.38 23.01
C GLN A 191 10.59 -53.97 21.68
N GLY A 192 11.21 -53.69 20.52
CA GLY A 192 10.85 -54.31 19.23
C GLY A 192 11.27 -55.79 19.09
N SER A 193 11.89 -56.36 20.14
CA SER A 193 12.44 -57.72 20.17
C SER A 193 11.48 -58.78 20.71
N GLU A 194 10.23 -58.44 21.06
CA GLU A 194 9.21 -59.45 21.30
C GLU A 194 8.38 -59.65 20.05
N VAL A 195 8.76 -60.66 19.26
CA VAL A 195 7.76 -61.36 18.45
C VAL A 195 6.70 -61.85 19.44
N ARG A 196 5.57 -61.13 19.52
CA ARG A 196 4.38 -61.57 20.26
C ARG A 196 3.91 -62.87 19.63
N LEU A 197 4.42 -63.97 20.17
CA LEU A 197 3.99 -65.33 19.86
C LEU A 197 2.66 -65.63 20.58
N ASP A 198 1.75 -64.65 20.65
CA ASP A 198 0.48 -64.77 21.38
C ASP A 198 -0.52 -65.69 20.67
N THR A 199 -0.20 -66.20 19.48
CA THR A 199 -1.08 -67.05 18.67
C THR A 199 -0.81 -68.55 18.77
N LEU A 200 0.14 -68.99 19.60
CA LEU A 200 0.47 -70.43 19.75
C LEU A 200 -0.05 -71.09 21.03
N ASN A 201 -0.93 -70.43 21.78
CA ASN A 201 -1.60 -71.12 22.89
C ASN A 201 -2.67 -72.08 22.32
N ASP A 202 -2.43 -73.38 22.51
CA ASP A 202 -3.35 -74.52 22.37
C ASP A 202 -3.35 -75.39 21.09
N ARG A 203 -2.25 -75.46 20.31
CA ARG A 203 -2.09 -76.57 19.31
C ARG A 203 -0.69 -77.21 19.32
N ARG A 204 -0.65 -78.55 19.33
CA ARG A 204 0.57 -79.34 19.07
C ARG A 204 0.88 -79.24 17.58
N LEU A 205 1.83 -78.39 17.22
CA LEU A 205 2.30 -78.22 15.84
C LEU A 205 3.24 -79.36 15.44
N ASP A 206 3.14 -79.82 14.20
CA ASP A 206 4.06 -80.81 13.63
C ASP A 206 5.42 -80.18 13.31
N ARG A 207 6.48 -81.01 13.26
CA ARG A 207 7.87 -80.55 13.02
C ARG A 207 8.01 -79.76 11.71
N GLU A 208 7.22 -80.11 10.70
CA GLU A 208 7.22 -79.47 9.39
C GLU A 208 6.53 -78.09 9.43
N GLU A 209 5.41 -77.96 10.15
CA GLU A 209 4.70 -76.69 10.36
C GLU A 209 5.53 -75.68 11.16
N VAL A 210 6.28 -76.15 12.16
CA VAL A 210 7.24 -75.32 12.89
C VAL A 210 8.36 -74.86 11.96
N ALA A 211 8.86 -75.74 11.08
CA ALA A 211 9.91 -75.39 10.14
C ALA A 211 9.43 -74.35 9.11
N ASP A 212 8.19 -74.44 8.63
CA ASP A 212 7.58 -73.45 7.74
C ASP A 212 7.32 -72.12 8.43
N LEU A 213 6.86 -72.13 9.69
CA LEU A 213 6.66 -70.91 10.47
C LEU A 213 7.98 -70.19 10.76
N VAL A 214 9.04 -70.93 11.09
CA VAL A 214 10.38 -70.35 11.26
C VAL A 214 10.88 -69.78 9.94
N ARG A 215 10.71 -70.50 8.82
CA ARG A 215 11.07 -69.97 7.49
C ARG A 215 10.30 -68.70 7.16
N SER A 216 8.98 -68.68 7.34
CA SER A 216 8.15 -67.51 7.00
C SER A 216 8.46 -66.30 7.89
N THR A 217 8.68 -66.52 9.20
CA THR A 217 9.02 -65.45 10.14
C THR A 217 10.42 -64.88 9.87
N VAL A 218 11.40 -65.74 9.56
CA VAL A 218 12.75 -65.29 9.16
C VAL A 218 12.70 -64.50 7.85
N MET A 219 11.95 -64.96 6.85
CA MET A 219 11.79 -64.25 5.58
C MET A 219 11.09 -62.89 5.76
N ALA A 220 9.96 -62.86 6.48
CA ALA A 220 9.24 -61.62 6.78
C ALA A 220 10.11 -60.63 7.59
N ARG A 221 10.93 -61.13 8.52
CA ARG A 221 11.89 -60.31 9.26
C ARG A 221 13.01 -59.79 8.36
N GLY A 222 13.50 -60.61 7.44
CA GLY A 222 14.51 -60.22 6.45
C GLY A 222 14.00 -59.12 5.50
N GLU A 223 12.78 -59.26 5.01
CA GLU A 223 12.13 -58.24 4.15
C GLU A 223 11.89 -56.93 4.89
N LEU A 224 11.42 -56.99 6.14
CA LEU A 224 11.26 -55.81 7.01
C LEU A 224 12.61 -55.09 7.23
N LEU A 225 13.66 -55.84 7.55
CA LEU A 225 15.00 -55.29 7.76
C LEU A 225 15.56 -54.66 6.48
N MET A 226 15.38 -55.32 5.34
CA MET A 226 15.81 -54.80 4.04
C MET A 226 15.10 -53.49 3.69
N GLY A 227 13.76 -53.46 3.82
CA GLY A 227 12.97 -52.25 3.58
C GLY A 227 13.38 -51.07 4.46
N ARG A 228 13.73 -51.36 5.72
CA ARG A 228 14.25 -50.36 6.67
C ARG A 228 15.64 -49.85 6.27
N LEU A 229 16.57 -50.74 5.97
CA LEU A 229 17.92 -50.36 5.54
C LEU A 229 17.91 -49.50 4.29
N LEU A 230 17.02 -49.82 3.33
CA LEU A 230 16.80 -49.00 2.15
C LEU A 230 16.29 -47.60 2.51
N LYS A 231 15.34 -47.51 3.44
CA LYS A 231 14.81 -46.22 3.90
C LYS A 231 15.87 -45.40 4.65
N GLU A 232 16.64 -46.01 5.56
CA GLU A 232 17.74 -45.34 6.26
C GLU A 232 18.82 -44.86 5.28
N SER A 233 19.21 -45.70 4.33
CA SER A 233 20.16 -45.35 3.27
C SER A 233 19.69 -44.13 2.48
N SER A 234 18.40 -44.09 2.09
CA SER A 234 17.82 -42.95 1.38
C SER A 234 17.85 -41.65 2.21
N LEU A 235 17.51 -41.72 3.50
CA LEU A 235 17.53 -40.55 4.39
C LEU A 235 18.94 -40.03 4.65
N VAL A 236 19.92 -40.91 4.76
CA VAL A 236 21.33 -40.53 4.90
C VAL A 236 21.84 -39.89 3.62
N HIS A 237 21.45 -40.41 2.44
CA HIS A 237 21.78 -39.81 1.16
C HIS A 237 21.21 -38.39 1.03
N ASP A 238 19.92 -38.21 1.31
CA ASP A 238 19.26 -36.89 1.30
C ASP A 238 19.96 -35.92 2.27
N LEU A 239 20.35 -36.39 3.46
CA LEU A 239 21.05 -35.56 4.45
C LEU A 239 22.43 -35.12 3.96
N LEU A 240 23.15 -36.00 3.26
CA LEU A 240 24.44 -35.68 2.63
C LEU A 240 24.26 -34.65 1.51
N GLU A 241 23.26 -34.81 0.66
CA GLU A 241 22.96 -33.86 -0.41
C GLU A 241 22.63 -32.47 0.15
N LEU A 242 21.73 -32.41 1.14
CA LEU A 242 21.39 -31.15 1.81
C LEU A 242 22.61 -30.52 2.52
N SER A 243 23.52 -31.34 3.04
CA SER A 243 24.77 -30.87 3.64
C SER A 243 25.73 -30.30 2.60
N LEU A 244 25.85 -30.94 1.42
CA LEU A 244 26.64 -30.42 0.31
C LEU A 244 26.11 -29.08 -0.18
N GLN A 245 24.79 -28.96 -0.38
CA GLN A 245 24.15 -27.71 -0.77
C GLN A 245 24.41 -26.59 0.26
N HIS A 246 24.28 -26.90 1.55
CA HIS A 246 24.60 -25.94 2.62
C HIS A 246 26.07 -25.52 2.58
N THR A 247 27.00 -26.46 2.44
CA THR A 247 28.45 -26.13 2.37
C THR A 247 28.81 -25.32 1.14
N ALA A 248 28.17 -25.54 -0.01
CA ALA A 248 28.41 -24.76 -1.21
C ALA A 248 27.99 -23.29 -1.03
N LEU A 249 26.89 -23.04 -0.32
CA LEU A 249 26.38 -21.71 -0.04
C LEU A 249 27.23 -20.95 1.00
N THR A 250 27.80 -21.65 1.98
CA THR A 250 28.63 -21.03 3.03
C THR A 250 30.10 -20.89 2.64
N THR A 251 30.64 -21.77 1.79
CA THR A 251 32.07 -21.75 1.44
C THR A 251 32.40 -20.68 0.39
N GLY A 252 31.42 -20.23 -0.40
CA GLY A 252 31.59 -19.08 -1.30
C GLY A 252 31.93 -17.76 -0.59
N GLU A 253 31.72 -17.70 0.73
CA GLU A 253 31.96 -16.54 1.59
C GLU A 253 33.45 -16.36 1.98
N ASN A 254 34.21 -17.47 2.08
CA ASN A 254 35.59 -17.43 2.54
C ASN A 254 36.64 -17.02 1.48
N SER A 255 36.23 -16.83 0.22
CA SER A 255 37.16 -16.50 -0.88
C SER A 255 37.19 -15.02 -1.27
N ILE A 256 36.32 -14.17 -0.70
CA ILE A 256 36.25 -12.73 -1.03
C ILE A 256 36.26 -11.89 0.25
N HIS A 257 37.30 -12.04 1.06
CA HIS A 257 37.71 -11.01 2.00
C HIS A 257 39.24 -11.07 2.16
N PRO A 258 40.02 -10.37 1.32
CA PRO A 258 41.31 -9.91 1.80
C PRO A 258 41.02 -8.86 2.87
N ALA A 259 41.44 -9.18 4.10
CA ALA A 259 41.57 -8.20 5.17
C ALA A 259 42.52 -7.09 4.70
N HIS A 260 41.97 -5.98 4.24
CA HIS A 260 42.73 -4.75 4.11
C HIS A 260 42.74 -4.05 5.47
N THR A 261 43.78 -4.37 6.23
CA THR A 261 44.33 -3.56 7.31
C THR A 261 44.63 -2.16 6.78
N HIS A 262 44.17 -1.12 7.46
CA HIS A 262 44.81 0.19 7.37
C HIS A 262 45.48 0.48 8.73
N PRO A 263 46.82 0.54 8.79
CA PRO A 263 47.55 1.03 9.94
C PRO A 263 47.58 2.56 9.92
N ASP A 264 47.21 3.17 11.05
CA ASP A 264 47.41 4.59 11.32
C ASP A 264 48.92 4.87 11.40
N HIS A 265 49.46 5.46 10.34
CA HIS A 265 50.79 6.06 10.37
C HIS A 265 50.68 7.49 10.90
N THR A 266 51.09 7.62 12.16
CA THR A 266 51.61 8.83 12.78
C THR A 266 52.78 9.37 11.96
N HIS A 267 52.64 10.60 11.45
CA HIS A 267 53.78 11.42 11.05
C HIS A 267 53.71 12.78 11.73
N THR A 268 54.53 12.88 12.76
CA THR A 268 55.03 14.07 13.44
C THR A 268 56.08 14.78 12.58
N HIS A 269 56.11 16.13 12.63
CA HIS A 269 57.25 17.09 12.65
C HIS A 269 57.10 18.30 11.69
N PRO A 270 57.75 19.48 11.93
CA PRO A 270 57.99 20.24 13.17
C PRO A 270 57.57 21.73 13.13
N ASP A 271 57.63 22.34 14.33
CA ASP A 271 57.79 23.75 14.67
C ASP A 271 58.69 24.63 13.76
N LEU A 272 58.31 25.91 13.67
CA LEU A 272 59.22 27.06 13.80
C LEU A 272 58.48 28.28 14.40
N THR A 273 59.14 28.86 15.39
CA THR A 273 58.75 29.86 16.39
C THR A 273 58.88 31.33 15.95
N HIS A 274 58.10 32.23 16.59
CA HIS A 274 58.38 33.62 17.08
C HIS A 274 57.12 34.50 16.95
N SER A 275 56.44 34.97 18.02
CA SER A 275 56.77 35.89 19.14
C SER A 275 56.82 37.39 18.77
N ASN A 276 56.12 38.18 19.61
CA ASN A 276 56.11 39.66 19.79
C ASN A 276 55.25 40.49 18.81
N ASP A 277 54.53 41.56 19.16
CA ASP A 277 54.32 42.36 20.40
C ASP A 277 53.04 43.21 20.20
N HIS A 278 52.16 43.34 21.21
CA HIS A 278 51.88 44.56 22.00
C HIS A 278 51.67 45.90 21.27
N THR A 279 50.42 46.38 21.21
CA THR A 279 49.86 47.72 21.56
C THR A 279 48.44 47.82 20.99
N GLY A 280 47.39 48.43 21.55
CA GLY A 280 47.27 49.41 22.63
C GLY A 280 46.20 50.45 22.23
N ALA A 281 44.97 50.25 22.72
CA ALA A 281 43.97 51.26 23.13
C ALA A 281 43.28 52.24 22.13
N ILE A 282 42.15 52.75 22.65
CA ILE A 282 41.31 53.94 22.29
C ILE A 282 40.05 53.57 21.45
N HIS A 283 38.82 53.45 21.98
CA HIS A 283 37.92 54.29 22.82
C HIS A 283 36.88 55.10 22.01
N THR A 284 35.74 55.35 22.67
CA THR A 284 34.51 56.10 22.30
C THR A 284 33.45 55.31 21.51
N ASP A 285 32.31 54.87 22.06
CA ASP A 285 31.25 55.48 22.88
C ASP A 285 30.20 56.26 22.05
N LYS A 286 29.09 55.57 21.70
CA LYS A 286 27.66 55.97 21.73
C LYS A 286 27.21 57.34 21.12
N PRO A 287 25.91 57.76 21.15
CA PRO A 287 24.65 57.07 21.51
C PRO A 287 23.42 57.37 20.59
N LYS A 288 22.31 56.70 20.97
CA LYS A 288 20.91 57.18 21.12
C LYS A 288 20.02 57.52 19.92
N ARG A 289 18.99 56.67 19.78
CA ARG A 289 17.53 56.95 19.87
C ARG A 289 17.06 58.39 19.59
N ARG A 290 16.10 58.48 18.68
CA ARG A 290 14.73 58.91 19.02
C ARG A 290 13.75 57.85 18.54
#